data_AF-A0A2V8DHJ9-F1
#
_entry.id   AF-A0A2V8DHJ9-F1
#
_cell.length_a   1.000
_cell.length_b   1.000
_cell.length_c   1.000
_cell.angle_alpha   90.00
_cell.angle_beta   90.00
_cell.angle_gamma   90.00
#
_symmetry.space_group_name_H-M   'P 1'
#
loop_
_entity.id
_entity.type
_entity.pdbx_description
1 polymer ?
#
loop_
_entity_poly.entity_id
_entity_poly.type
_entity_poly.pdbx_seq_one_letter_code
_entity_poly.pdbx_strand_id
1 'polypeptide(L)'
;LTFDPKAVFGKVRAPVKVTLNGYTYRSTIAAMGGPPCIPLRKSNREAAGLEGGETIEVRLDLDTEERMIKPPADFVKVLKTVPPAWERWRELSYSHQREYLESIEGAKASETRARRIDRAAQAIRHMPKRKR
;
A
#
# COMPACT_ATOMS: atom_id res chain seq x y z
N LEU A 1 -13.78 -4.72 22.16
CA LEU A 1 -12.32 -4.88 21.93
C LEU A 1 -11.63 -3.57 22.29
N THR A 2 -10.93 -3.52 23.42
CA THR A 2 -10.24 -2.32 23.92
C THR A 2 -8.77 -2.35 23.49
N PHE A 3 -8.51 -2.39 22.18
CA PHE A 3 -7.15 -2.28 21.67
C PHE A 3 -6.81 -0.79 21.50
N ASP A 4 -5.81 -0.28 22.21
CA ASP A 4 -5.30 1.09 22.06
C ASP A 4 -3.92 1.10 21.39
N PRO A 5 -3.83 1.47 20.10
CA PRO A 5 -2.58 1.59 19.36
C PRO A 5 -1.58 2.56 19.99
N LYS A 6 -2.06 3.61 20.65
CA LYS A 6 -1.19 4.62 21.26
C LYS A 6 -0.49 4.06 22.49
N ALA A 7 -1.20 3.29 23.31
CA ALA A 7 -0.62 2.64 24.47
C ALA A 7 0.39 1.55 24.09
N VAL A 8 0.11 0.78 23.03
CA VAL A 8 0.95 -0.37 22.61
C VAL A 8 2.11 0.04 21.71
N PHE A 9 1.88 0.94 20.74
CA PHE A 9 2.85 1.30 19.71
C PHE A 9 3.32 2.76 19.75
N GLY A 10 2.88 3.52 20.76
CA GLY A 10 3.26 4.93 20.95
C GLY A 10 2.61 5.92 19.97
N LYS A 11 1.90 5.44 18.94
CA LYS A 11 1.23 6.28 17.93
C LYS A 11 -0.11 5.68 17.51
N VAL A 12 -1.13 6.53 17.37
CA VAL A 12 -2.49 6.13 16.96
C VAL A 12 -2.50 5.49 15.57
N ARG A 13 -1.69 6.01 14.63
CA ARG A 13 -1.53 5.49 13.28
C ARG A 13 -0.17 4.81 13.11
N ALA A 14 0.13 3.85 13.97
CA ALA A 14 1.39 3.12 13.90
C ALA A 14 1.47 2.25 12.64
N PRO A 15 2.63 2.19 11.97
CA PRO A 15 2.90 1.20 10.94
C PRO A 15 2.99 -0.19 11.60
N VAL A 16 2.31 -1.18 11.04
CA VAL A 16 2.23 -2.52 11.64
C VAL A 16 2.38 -3.62 10.59
N LYS A 17 2.91 -4.76 11.01
CA LYS A 17 2.78 -6.05 10.32
C LYS A 17 1.52 -6.71 10.86
N VAL A 18 0.65 -7.11 9.95
CA VAL A 18 -0.66 -7.69 10.23
C VAL A 18 -0.60 -9.13 9.75
N THR A 19 -0.81 -10.07 10.65
CA THR A 19 -0.86 -11.50 10.32
C THR A 19 -2.29 -12.00 10.45
N LEU A 20 -2.84 -12.52 9.35
CA LEU A 20 -4.19 -13.10 9.25
C LEU A 20 -4.06 -14.51 8.67
N ASN A 21 -4.58 -15.54 9.33
CA ASN A 21 -4.53 -16.93 8.84
C ASN A 21 -3.14 -17.38 8.33
N GLY A 22 -2.06 -16.94 9.00
CA GLY A 22 -0.68 -17.20 8.57
C GLY A 22 -0.13 -16.30 7.45
N TYR A 23 -0.98 -15.51 6.78
CA TYR A 23 -0.56 -14.51 5.81
C TYR A 23 -0.19 -13.19 6.49
N THR A 24 1.08 -12.78 6.38
CA THR A 24 1.58 -11.52 6.95
C THR A 24 1.66 -10.44 5.87
N TYR A 25 1.04 -9.29 6.13
CA TYR A 25 1.19 -8.10 5.29
C TYR A 25 1.46 -6.85 6.10
N ARG A 26 2.10 -5.87 5.49
CA ARG A 26 2.45 -4.60 6.13
C ARG A 26 1.35 -3.56 5.87
N SER A 27 0.91 -2.89 6.93
CA SER A 27 -0.15 -1.88 6.88
C SER A 27 0.13 -0.74 7.86
N THR A 28 -0.82 0.16 8.01
CA THR A 28 -0.82 1.22 9.04
C THR A 28 -2.19 1.22 9.70
N ILE A 29 -2.21 1.37 11.02
CA ILE A 29 -3.46 1.47 11.77
C ILE A 29 -4.22 2.71 11.30
N ALA A 30 -5.48 2.52 10.91
CA ALA A 30 -6.39 3.58 10.57
C ALA A 30 -7.19 3.97 11.81
N ALA A 31 -7.23 5.27 12.11
CA ALA A 31 -8.09 5.86 13.11
C ALA A 31 -8.98 6.91 12.43
N MET A 32 -10.28 6.66 12.45
CA MET A 32 -11.33 7.41 11.74
C MET A 32 -12.39 7.93 12.74
N GLY A 33 -11.99 8.29 13.96
CA GLY A 33 -12.91 8.74 15.02
C GLY A 33 -13.73 7.63 15.70
N GLY A 34 -13.65 6.40 15.20
CA GLY A 34 -14.17 5.18 15.84
C GLY A 34 -13.04 4.26 16.33
N PRO A 35 -13.36 2.98 16.60
CA PRO A 35 -12.36 1.98 16.96
C PRO A 35 -11.22 1.93 15.93
N PRO A 36 -9.99 1.60 16.35
CA PRO A 36 -8.87 1.45 15.44
C PRO A 36 -9.14 0.29 14.48
N CYS A 37 -8.94 0.54 13.19
CA CYS A 37 -9.17 -0.43 12.13
C CYS A 37 -7.88 -0.66 11.33
N ILE A 38 -7.75 -1.84 10.73
CA ILE A 38 -6.69 -2.13 9.77
C ILE A 38 -7.32 -2.14 8.37
N PRO A 39 -6.80 -1.36 7.41
CA PRO A 39 -7.25 -1.47 6.04
C PRO A 39 -6.83 -2.84 5.47
N LEU A 40 -7.81 -3.60 4.99
CA LEU A 40 -7.65 -4.89 4.35
C LEU A 40 -8.10 -4.79 2.89
N ARG A 41 -7.14 -4.89 1.96
CA ARG A 41 -7.43 -4.87 0.51
C ARG A 41 -7.91 -6.24 0.05
N LYS A 42 -8.67 -6.28 -1.05
CA LYS A 42 -9.19 -7.52 -1.65
C LYS A 42 -8.09 -8.57 -1.87
N SER A 43 -6.94 -8.17 -2.43
CA SER A 43 -5.81 -9.07 -2.66
C SER A 43 -5.25 -9.70 -1.39
N ASN A 44 -5.09 -8.92 -0.31
CA ASN A 44 -4.63 -9.43 0.98
C ASN A 44 -5.68 -10.34 1.63
N ARG A 45 -6.96 -10.03 1.43
CA ARG A 45 -8.08 -10.84 1.90
C ARG A 45 -8.11 -12.19 1.21
N GLU A 46 -8.01 -12.20 -0.13
CA GLU A 46 -7.92 -13.42 -0.94
C GLU A 46 -6.67 -14.23 -0.61
N ALA A 47 -5.51 -13.58 -0.42
CA ALA A 47 -4.27 -14.25 -0.03
C ALA A 47 -4.32 -14.85 1.39
N ALA A 48 -5.10 -14.26 2.29
CA ALA A 48 -5.38 -14.80 3.62
C ALA A 48 -6.54 -15.82 3.65
N GLY A 49 -7.16 -16.11 2.49
CA GLY A 49 -8.28 -17.05 2.39
C GLY A 49 -9.55 -16.59 3.12
N LEU A 50 -9.77 -15.28 3.21
CA LEU A 50 -10.91 -14.70 3.91
C LEU A 50 -12.04 -14.33 2.95
N GLU A 51 -13.29 -14.55 3.37
CA GLU A 51 -14.48 -14.19 2.59
C GLU A 51 -15.04 -12.82 3.05
N GLY A 52 -14.88 -12.52 4.34
CA GLY A 52 -15.27 -11.26 4.96
C GLY A 52 -16.58 -11.36 5.74
N GLY A 53 -16.62 -10.69 6.90
CA GLY A 53 -17.69 -10.86 7.90
C GLY A 53 -17.31 -11.83 9.03
N GLU A 54 -16.19 -12.53 8.87
CA GLU A 54 -15.65 -13.46 9.86
C GLU A 54 -14.97 -12.71 11.03
N THR A 55 -15.04 -13.30 12.22
CA THR A 55 -14.25 -12.86 13.37
C THR A 55 -13.03 -13.77 13.49
N ILE A 56 -11.84 -13.21 13.28
CA ILE A 56 -10.57 -13.93 13.32
C ILE A 56 -9.62 -13.30 14.34
N GLU A 57 -8.67 -14.10 14.83
CA GLU A 57 -7.55 -13.58 15.58
C GLU A 57 -6.54 -12.92 14.62
N VAL A 58 -6.10 -11.71 14.97
CA VAL A 58 -5.17 -10.92 14.17
C VAL A 58 -3.96 -10.58 15.03
N ARG A 59 -2.77 -10.93 14.55
CA ARG A 59 -1.52 -10.53 15.19
C ARG A 59 -1.01 -9.23 14.58
N LEU A 60 -0.72 -8.25 15.44
CA LEU A 60 -0.15 -6.96 15.05
C LEU A 60 1.23 -6.80 15.68
N ASP A 61 2.25 -6.59 14.85
CA ASP A 61 3.62 -6.29 15.28
C ASP A 61 4.04 -4.91 14.75
N LEU A 62 4.79 -4.14 15.56
CA LEU A 62 5.26 -2.81 15.14
C LEU A 62 6.22 -2.94 13.96
N ASP A 63 5.98 -2.13 12.94
CA ASP A 63 6.77 -2.17 11.72
C ASP A 63 7.81 -1.05 11.69
N THR A 64 9.07 -1.40 11.94
CA THR A 64 10.19 -0.44 12.03
C THR A 64 11.08 -0.38 10.80
N GLU A 65 10.90 -1.26 9.81
CA GLU A 65 11.86 -1.30 8.69
C GLU A 65 11.63 -0.16 7.68
N GLU A 66 12.72 0.47 7.25
CA GLU A 66 12.72 1.45 6.16
C GLU A 66 12.28 0.80 4.85
N ARG A 67 11.17 1.29 4.29
CA ARG A 67 10.58 0.74 3.09
C ARG A 67 11.05 1.50 1.86
N MET A 68 12.10 1.02 1.19
CA MET A 68 12.56 1.57 -0.08
C MET A 68 12.16 0.65 -1.24
N ILE A 69 11.26 1.11 -2.11
CA ILE A 69 10.95 0.45 -3.39
C ILE A 69 11.83 1.05 -4.49
N LYS A 70 12.51 0.19 -5.24
CA LYS A 70 13.21 0.58 -6.47
C LYS A 70 12.27 0.40 -7.67
N PRO A 71 11.70 1.47 -8.25
CA PRO A 71 10.86 1.35 -9.43
C PRO A 71 11.67 0.88 -10.65
N PRO A 72 11.08 0.08 -11.56
CA PRO A 72 11.69 -0.30 -12.83
C PRO A 72 12.09 0.92 -13.68
N ALA A 73 13.20 0.81 -14.40
CA ALA A 73 13.76 1.94 -15.15
C ALA A 73 12.83 2.46 -16.26
N ASP A 74 12.06 1.59 -16.90
CA ASP A 74 11.05 1.92 -17.90
C ASP A 74 9.91 2.76 -17.30
N PHE A 75 9.46 2.40 -16.10
CA PHE A 75 8.44 3.15 -15.38
C PHE A 75 8.95 4.54 -14.96
N VAL A 76 10.19 4.63 -14.46
CA VAL A 76 10.81 5.92 -14.10
C VAL A 76 10.93 6.86 -15.31
N LYS A 77 11.29 6.32 -16.49
CA LYS A 77 11.39 7.12 -17.72
C LYS A 77 10.05 7.78 -18.05
N VAL A 78 8.94 7.03 -17.99
CA VAL A 78 7.60 7.57 -18.28
C VAL A 78 7.12 8.54 -17.21
N LEU A 79 7.39 8.28 -15.92
CA LEU A 79 7.03 9.23 -14.88
C LEU A 79 7.72 10.60 -15.03
N LYS A 80 8.95 10.61 -15.56
CA LYS A 80 9.70 11.83 -15.83
C LYS A 80 9.20 12.59 -17.06
N THR A 81 8.58 11.91 -18.03
CA THR A 81 7.98 12.56 -19.21
C THR A 81 6.60 13.16 -18.92
N VAL A 82 5.99 12.84 -17.78
CA VAL A 82 4.66 13.31 -17.38
C VAL A 82 4.72 14.11 -16.05
N PRO A 83 5.16 15.39 -16.05
CA PRO A 83 5.16 16.19 -14.83
C PRO A 83 3.74 16.43 -14.26
N PRO A 84 3.56 16.45 -12.92
CA PRO A 84 4.57 16.22 -11.87
C PRO A 84 4.51 14.78 -11.32
N ALA A 85 4.29 13.77 -12.18
CA ALA A 85 4.09 12.39 -11.74
C ALA A 85 5.29 11.79 -11.01
N TRP A 86 6.53 12.11 -11.42
CA TRP A 86 7.74 11.66 -10.71
C TRP A 86 7.82 12.18 -9.26
N GLU A 87 7.51 13.46 -9.04
CA GLU A 87 7.51 14.04 -7.70
C GLU A 87 6.39 13.43 -6.84
N ARG A 88 5.19 13.33 -7.40
CA ARG A 88 4.06 12.69 -6.72
C ARG A 88 4.34 11.23 -6.37
N TRP A 89 4.99 10.47 -7.28
CA TRP A 89 5.41 9.09 -7.02
C TRP A 89 6.32 8.99 -5.79
N ARG A 90 7.29 9.89 -5.66
CA ARG A 90 8.22 9.92 -4.52
C ARG A 90 7.52 10.26 -3.21
N GLU A 91 6.39 10.98 -3.25
CA GLU A 91 5.56 11.26 -2.08
C GLU A 91 4.54 10.15 -1.76
N LEU A 92 4.35 9.17 -2.65
CA LEU A 92 3.43 8.05 -2.40
C LEU A 92 3.91 7.19 -1.23
N SER A 93 2.95 6.61 -0.51
CA SER A 93 3.25 5.57 0.46
C SER A 93 3.83 4.36 -0.25
N TYR A 94 4.68 3.61 0.46
CA TYR A 94 5.19 2.31 -0.02
C TYR A 94 4.10 1.41 -0.59
N SER A 95 2.94 1.33 0.06
CA SER A 95 1.83 0.47 -0.40
C SER A 95 1.25 0.94 -1.74
N HIS A 96 1.13 2.25 -1.97
CA HIS A 96 0.71 2.78 -3.27
C HIS A 96 1.79 2.55 -4.33
N GLN A 97 3.07 2.76 -3.99
CA GLN A 97 4.16 2.45 -4.90
C GLN A 97 4.15 0.96 -5.29
N ARG A 98 4.00 0.06 -4.30
CA ARG A 98 3.94 -1.38 -4.51
C ARG A 98 2.78 -1.78 -5.42
N GLU A 99 1.57 -1.24 -5.18
CA GLU A 99 0.39 -1.56 -5.99
C GLU A 99 0.59 -1.23 -7.48
N TYR A 100 1.15 -0.07 -7.79
CA TYR A 100 1.46 0.28 -9.18
C TYR A 100 2.50 -0.68 -9.78
N LEU A 101 3.54 -1.03 -9.02
CA LEU A 101 4.56 -1.97 -9.49
C LEU A 101 4.01 -3.38 -9.70
N GLU A 102 3.24 -3.92 -8.75
CA GLU A 102 2.59 -5.24 -8.88
C GLU A 102 1.70 -5.30 -10.13
N SER A 103 0.96 -4.22 -10.42
CA SER A 103 0.18 -4.10 -11.65
C SER A 103 1.06 -4.11 -12.91
N ILE A 104 2.19 -3.41 -12.88
CA ILE A 104 3.11 -3.31 -14.02
C ILE A 104 3.89 -4.61 -14.24
N GLU A 105 4.33 -5.28 -13.18
CA GLU A 105 5.07 -6.56 -13.21
C GLU A 105 4.17 -7.75 -13.54
N GLY A 106 2.89 -7.71 -13.14
CA GLY A 106 1.91 -8.74 -13.54
C GLY A 106 1.58 -8.76 -15.03
N ALA A 107 2.07 -7.82 -15.84
CA ALA A 107 1.88 -7.81 -17.29
C ALA A 107 3.03 -8.54 -18.01
N LYS A 108 2.76 -9.76 -18.48
CA LYS A 108 3.75 -10.58 -19.22
C LYS A 108 4.02 -10.08 -20.66
N ALA A 109 3.05 -9.40 -21.27
CA ALA A 109 3.19 -8.84 -22.62
C ALA A 109 3.72 -7.39 -22.54
N SER A 110 4.78 -7.09 -23.30
CA SER A 110 5.45 -5.78 -23.32
C SER A 110 4.51 -4.62 -23.67
N GLU A 111 3.55 -4.84 -24.59
CA GLU A 111 2.56 -3.83 -24.98
C GLU A 111 1.58 -3.52 -23.83
N THR A 112 1.14 -4.57 -23.11
CA THR A 112 0.27 -4.40 -21.93
C THR A 112 1.01 -3.70 -20.81
N ARG A 113 2.30 -4.00 -20.63
CA ARG A 113 3.16 -3.33 -19.66
C ARG A 113 3.28 -1.84 -19.96
N ALA A 114 3.59 -1.47 -21.21
CA ALA A 114 3.67 -0.07 -21.63
C ALA A 114 2.34 0.68 -21.37
N ARG A 115 1.20 0.07 -21.72
CA ARG A 115 -0.12 0.66 -21.46
C ARG A 115 -0.41 0.84 -19.97
N ARG A 116 -0.02 -0.12 -19.12
CA ARG A 116 -0.18 -0.02 -17.66
C ARG A 116 0.71 1.08 -17.06
N ILE A 117 1.94 1.20 -17.56
CA ILE A 117 2.88 2.26 -17.16
C ILE A 117 2.32 3.64 -17.50
N ASP A 118 1.82 3.83 -18.72
CA ASP A 118 1.25 5.12 -19.13
C ASP A 118 0.02 5.49 -18.28
N ARG A 119 -0.90 4.53 -18.10
CA ARG A 119 -2.08 4.70 -17.24
C ARG A 119 -1.70 5.02 -15.80
N ALA A 120 -0.69 4.36 -15.25
CA ALA A 120 -0.20 4.62 -13.90
C ALA A 120 0.38 6.04 -13.80
N ALA A 121 1.21 6.46 -14.77
CA ALA A 121 1.78 7.80 -14.81
C ALA A 121 0.70 8.89 -14.84
N GLN A 122 -0.34 8.72 -15.66
CA GLN A 122 -1.49 9.64 -15.69
C GLN A 122 -2.27 9.63 -14.37
N ALA A 123 -2.54 8.45 -13.79
CA ALA A 123 -3.23 8.37 -12.51
C ALA A 123 -2.45 9.08 -11.38
N ILE A 124 -1.13 8.88 -11.33
CA ILE A 124 -0.25 9.53 -10.35
C ILE A 124 -0.20 11.04 -10.58
N ARG A 125 -0.17 11.49 -11.84
CA ARG A 125 -0.24 12.92 -12.19
C ARG A 125 -1.47 13.59 -11.57
N HIS A 126 -2.62 12.92 -11.56
CA HIS A 126 -3.89 13.48 -11.06
C HIS A 126 -4.13 13.24 -9.56
N MET A 127 -3.27 12.52 -8.85
CA MET A 127 -3.46 12.29 -7.42
C MET A 127 -3.34 13.58 -6.60
N PRO A 128 -4.23 13.78 -5.60
CA PRO A 128 -4.10 14.89 -4.67
C PRO A 128 -2.82 14.74 -3.86
N LYS A 129 -2.13 15.87 -3.59
CA LYS A 129 -0.96 15.87 -2.70
C LYS A 129 -1.40 15.38 -1.33
N ARG A 130 -0.64 14.45 -0.75
CA ARG A 130 -0.93 13.95 0.58
C ARG A 130 -0.64 15.07 1.58
N LYS A 131 -1.67 15.55 2.30
CA LYS A 131 -1.45 16.48 3.42
C LYS A 131 -0.62 15.73 4.47
N ARG A 132 0.56 16.27 4.75
CA ARG A 132 1.53 15.73 5.70
C ARG A 132 1.07 16.00 7.13
#